data_AF-A0A7I8KZI8-F1
#
_entry.id   AF-A0A7I8KZI8-F1
#
_cell.length_a   1.000
_cell.length_b   1.000
_cell.length_c   1.000
_cell.angle_alpha   90.00
_cell.angle_beta   90.00
_cell.angle_gamma   90.00
#
_symmetry.space_group_name_H-M   'P 1'
#
loop_
_entity.id
_entity.type
_entity.pdbx_description
1 polymer ?
#
loop_
_entity_poly.entity_id
_entity_poly.type
_entity_poly.pdbx_seq_one_letter_code
_entity_poly.pdbx_strand_id
1 'polypeptide(L)' 'MPNADLYTSARLNPLSLKYYGLCLQSGNYTVKLHFSEIVFTPVPTYGSLGRRVFDVSIQVIWIFWTYNLDE' A
#
# COMPACT_ATOMS: atom_id res chain seq x y z
N MET A 1 -9.62 20.45 8.12
CA MET A 1 -8.36 19.79 7.70
C MET A 1 -8.45 19.59 6.19
N PRO A 2 -7.54 20.14 5.37
CA PRO A 2 -7.55 19.88 3.93
C PRO A 2 -7.51 18.36 3.69
N ASN A 3 -8.31 17.87 2.75
CA ASN A 3 -8.35 16.46 2.31
C ASN A 3 -8.85 15.43 3.34
N ALA A 4 -9.59 15.84 4.38
CA ALA A 4 -10.18 14.90 5.34
C ALA A 4 -11.03 13.79 4.67
N ASP A 5 -11.70 14.13 3.57
CA ASP A 5 -12.56 13.21 2.83
C ASP A 5 -11.81 11.99 2.27
N LEU A 6 -10.50 12.11 1.99
CA LEU A 6 -9.68 11.00 1.50
C LEU A 6 -9.53 9.87 2.53
N TYR A 7 -9.77 10.15 3.80
CA TYR A 7 -9.62 9.19 4.91
C TYR A 7 -10.95 8.62 5.41
N THR A 8 -12.03 8.79 4.64
CA THR A 8 -13.38 8.35 5.02
C THR A 8 -13.76 7.00 4.42
N SER A 9 -13.07 6.57 3.35
CA SER A 9 -13.35 5.32 2.65
C SER A 9 -12.07 4.59 2.27
N ALA A 10 -12.14 3.27 2.17
CA ALA A 10 -11.01 2.43 1.78
C ALA A 10 -11.50 1.21 0.99
N ARG A 11 -10.64 0.67 0.14
CA ARG A 11 -10.86 -0.64 -0.50
C ARG A 11 -10.40 -1.74 0.47
N LEU A 12 -11.25 -2.74 0.68
CA LEU A 12 -10.97 -3.86 1.58
C LEU A 12 -10.77 -5.14 0.76
N ASN A 13 -9.68 -5.85 1.02
CA ASN A 13 -9.48 -7.23 0.54
C ASN A 13 -8.84 -8.03 1.69
N PRO A 14 -9.47 -9.12 2.15
CA PRO A 14 -8.98 -9.89 3.30
C PRO A 14 -7.70 -10.68 3.03
N LEU A 15 -7.34 -10.89 1.75
CA LEU A 15 -6.14 -11.64 1.38
C LEU A 15 -4.97 -10.70 1.04
N SER A 16 -5.12 -9.89 -0.01
CA SER A 16 -4.07 -8.99 -0.48
C SER A 16 -4.65 -7.93 -1.41
N LEU A 17 -4.15 -6.71 -1.30
CA LEU A 17 -4.50 -5.61 -2.18
C LEU A 17 -3.28 -5.24 -3.02
N LYS A 18 -3.41 -5.30 -4.35
CA LYS A 18 -2.32 -4.98 -5.29
C LYS A 18 -2.67 -3.72 -6.07
N TYR A 19 -1.73 -2.80 -6.12
CA TYR A 19 -1.82 -1.58 -6.93
C TYR A 19 -0.74 -1.60 -8.00
N TYR A 20 -1.12 -1.23 -9.22
CA TYR A 20 -0.21 -1.12 -10.35
C TYR A 20 -0.07 0.35 -10.74
N GLY A 21 1.16 0.84 -10.76
CA GLY A 21 1.48 2.13 -11.37
C GLY A 21 1.43 1.99 -12.88
N LEU A 22 0.31 2.37 -13.49
CA LEU A 22 0.16 2.37 -14.95
C LEU A 22 0.88 3.58 -15.54
N CYS A 23 1.56 3.37 -16.68
CA CYS A 23 2.20 4.44 -17.45
C CYS A 23 3.28 5.25 -16.68
N LEU A 24 3.91 4.67 -15.66
CA LEU A 24 5.08 5.27 -15.02
C LEU A 24 6.28 5.21 -15.99
N GLN A 25 6.93 6.35 -16.19
CA GLN A 25 8.16 6.44 -16.97
C GLN A 25 9.33 5.82 -16.20
N SER A 26 10.43 5.54 -16.90
CA SER A 26 11.66 5.10 -16.24
C SER A 26 12.23 6.24 -15.39
N GLY A 27 12.29 6.06 -14.07
CA GLY A 27 12.80 7.07 -13.17
C GLY A 27 12.68 6.68 -11.70
N ASN A 28 13.22 7.54 -10.84
CA ASN A 28 13.14 7.39 -9.40
C ASN A 28 11.84 8.01 -8.89
N TYR A 29 11.09 7.23 -8.09
CA TYR A 29 9.81 7.65 -7.54
C TYR A 29 9.85 7.68 -6.03
N THR A 30 9.31 8.75 -5.43
CA THR A 30 9.03 8.80 -4.00
C THR A 30 7.61 8.30 -3.77
N VAL A 31 7.47 7.14 -3.13
CA VAL A 31 6.18 6.56 -2.75
C VAL A 31 5.82 7.04 -1.35
N LYS A 32 4.68 7.73 -1.21
CA LYS A 32 4.09 8.11 0.09
C LYS A 32 2.80 7.34 0.30
N LEU A 33 2.75 6.55 1.36
CA LEU A 33 1.56 5.77 1.72
C LEU A 33 0.91 6.40 2.95
N HIS A 34 -0.40 6.59 2.87
CA HIS A 34 -1.21 7.10 3.98
C HIS A 34 -2.18 6.02 4.43
N PHE A 35 -2.28 5.82 5.74
CA PHE A 35 -3.17 4.84 6.35
C PHE A 35 -4.09 5.53 7.35
N SER A 36 -5.34 5.09 7.39
CA SER A 36 -6.32 5.51 8.37
C SER A 36 -7.20 4.31 8.74
N GLU A 37 -7.51 4.17 10.02
CA GLU A 37 -8.50 3.19 10.48
C GLU A 37 -9.89 3.83 10.41
N ILE A 38 -10.79 3.22 9.64
CA ILE A 38 -12.12 3.81 9.35
C ILE A 38 -13.28 2.98 9.89
N VAL A 39 -13.05 1.74 10.36
CA VAL A 39 -14.12 0.83 10.78
C VAL A 39 -14.14 0.65 12.29
N PHE A 40 -12.98 0.68 12.97
CA PHE A 40 -12.98 0.64 14.43
C PHE A 40 -13.57 1.93 14.99
N THR A 41 -14.85 1.86 15.34
CA THR A 41 -15.50 2.90 16.13
C THR A 41 -14.87 2.94 17.52
N PRO A 42 -14.64 4.13 18.10
CA PRO A 42 -14.08 4.29 19.45
C PRO A 42 -15.05 3.90 20.57
N VAL A 43 -16.13 3.16 20.26
CA VAL A 43 -17.05 2.68 21.29
C VAL A 43 -16.30 1.64 22.10
N PRO A 44 -16.06 1.89 23.41
CA PRO A 44 -15.30 0.99 24.26
C PRO A 44 -16.20 -0.16 24.70
N THR A 45 -16.65 -0.99 23.75
CA THR A 45 -17.29 -2.26 24.09
C THR A 45 -16.18 -3.27 24.39
N TYR A 46 -15.94 -3.44 25.69
CA TYR A 46 -15.12 -4.47 26.36
C TYR A 46 -14.71 -5.65 25.47
N GLY A 47 -13.40 -5.78 25.19
CA GLY A 47 -12.81 -7.05 24.76
C GLY A 47 -11.61 -6.93 23.82
N SER A 48 -11.73 -6.17 22.73
CA SER A 48 -10.60 -5.91 21.83
C SER A 48 -10.92 -4.75 20.91
N LEU A 49 -10.13 -3.67 20.95
CA LEU A 49 -9.96 -2.84 19.77
C LEU A 49 -9.44 -3.80 18.69
N GLY A 50 -10.21 -4.04 17.64
CA GLY A 50 -9.76 -4.98 16.62
C GLY A 50 -8.40 -4.52 16.09
N ARG A 51 -7.54 -5.49 15.82
CA ARG A 51 -6.16 -5.23 15.38
C ARG A 51 -6.05 -5.67 13.93
N ARG A 52 -5.68 -4.75 13.05
CA ARG A 52 -5.26 -5.07 11.68
C ARG A 52 -3.75 -4.99 11.58
N VAL A 53 -3.13 -6.10 11.18
CA VAL A 53 -1.70 -6.18 10.89
C VAL A 53 -1.60 -6.58 9.43
N PHE A 54 -0.78 -5.87 8.67
CA PHE A 54 -0.53 -6.15 7.27
C PHE A 54 0.90 -5.78 6.92
N ASP A 55 1.46 -6.49 5.95
CA ASP A 55 2.76 -6.19 5.36
C ASP A 55 2.57 -5.37 4.08
N VAL A 56 3.51 -4.45 3.84
CA VAL A 56 3.54 -3.65 2.61
C VAL A 56 4.77 -4.03 1.82
N SER A 57 4.57 -4.50 0.58
CA SER A 57 5.64 -4.74 -0.37
C SER A 57 5.53 -3.80 -1.56
N ILE A 58 6.64 -3.13 -1.90
CA ILE A 58 6.76 -2.29 -3.08
C ILE A 58 7.82 -2.94 -3.98
N GLN A 59 7.41 -3.37 -5.16
CA GLN A 59 8.32 -4.00 -6.11
C GLN A 59 9.20 -2.91 -6.74
N VAL A 60 10.48 -2.89 -6.36
CA VAL A 60 11.53 -2.17 -7.10
C VAL A 60 12.03 -3.12 -8.19
N ILE A 61 12.18 -2.61 -9.40
CA ILE A 61 12.62 -3.36 -10.58
C ILE A 61 13.84 -4.26 -10.25
N TRP A 62 13.75 -5.54 -10.61
CA TRP A 62 14.92 -6.42 -10.68
C TRP A 62 15.72 -6.08 -11.92
N ILE A 63 16.86 -5.40 -11.76
CA ILE A 63 17.80 -5.19 -12.86
C ILE A 63 18.68 -6.43 -12.98
N PHE A 64 18.28 -7.37 -13.83
CA PHE A 64 19.17 -8.44 -14.30
C PHE A 64 19.97 -7.91 -15.50
N TRP A 65 21.23 -7.55 -15.28
CA TRP A 65 22.19 -7.45 -16.38
C TRP A 65 22.63 -8.86 -16.73
N THR A 66 21.96 -9.51 -17.67
CA THR A 66 22.59 -10.60 -18.42
C THR A 66 23.40 -9.91 -19.52
N TYR A 67 24.73 -9.94 -19.39
CA TYR A 67 25.61 -9.74 -20.54
C TYR A 67 25.64 -11.08 -21.26
N ASN A 68 25.13 -11.13 -22.49
CA ASN A 68 25.39 -12.27 -23.37
C ASN A 68 26.90 -12.31 -23.64
N LEU A 69 27.57 -13.32 -23.10
CA LEU A 69 28.91 -13.72 -23.50
C LEU A 69 28.80 -14.64 -24.72
N ASP A 70 28.32 -14.10 -25.84
CA ASP A 70 28.46 -14.73 -27.15
C ASP A 70 29.06 -13.68 -28.09
N GLU A 71 30.39 -13.48 -27.99
CA GLU A 71 31.38 -13.81 -29.04
C GLU A 71 32.80 -13.41 -28.60
#